data_AF-A0A1H9MLA1-F1
#
_entry.id   AF-A0A1H9MLA1-F1
#
_cell.length_a   1.000
_cell.length_b   1.000
_cell.length_c   1.000
_cell.angle_alpha   90.00
_cell.angle_beta   90.00
_cell.angle_gamma   90.00
#
_symmetry.space_group_name_H-M   'P 1'
#
loop_
_entity.id
_entity.type
_entity.pdbx_description
1 polymer ?
#
loop_
_entity_poly.entity_id
_entity_poly.type
_entity_poly.pdbx_seq_one_letter_code
_entity_poly.pdbx_strand_id
1 'polypeptide(L)'
;MNSQSGKSGTAWMLEQNHGLKLPRALQQVFSRHVQTITDQSGREITLAQVWQLFRQLYGPHEQATHQLLDYRTESLNDNRILFHAQVKTPKRTLMLKGEGNGLLSAAANAITSYVGEPLTIQDIHWEGKMKAVLQPTFFARAKVRRAIGE
;
A
#
# COMPACT_ATOMS: atom_id res chain seq x y z
N MET A 1 33.99 7.26 -8.90
CA MET A 1 33.07 7.75 -7.86
C MET A 1 31.72 7.97 -8.51
N ASN A 2 30.66 7.24 -8.10
CA ASN A 2 29.23 7.52 -8.38
C ASN A 2 28.47 6.20 -8.45
N SER A 3 27.52 6.00 -7.53
CA SER A 3 26.30 5.16 -7.65
C SER A 3 25.63 4.84 -6.31
N GLN A 4 26.19 5.27 -5.17
CA GLN A 4 25.67 4.91 -3.84
C GLN A 4 24.69 5.91 -3.22
N SER A 5 24.52 7.11 -3.80
CA SER A 5 23.69 8.19 -3.27
C SER A 5 22.20 8.11 -3.67
N GLY A 6 21.85 7.45 -4.78
CA GLY A 6 20.47 7.42 -5.29
C GLY A 6 19.52 6.44 -4.59
N LYS A 7 20.02 5.31 -4.09
CA LYS A 7 19.16 4.22 -3.54
C LYS A 7 18.72 4.45 -2.10
N SER A 8 19.50 5.24 -1.34
CA SER A 8 19.30 5.54 0.08
C SER A 8 18.69 6.93 0.30
N GLY A 9 18.88 7.84 -0.65
CA GLY A 9 18.50 9.25 -0.51
C GLY A 9 16.99 9.49 -0.50
N THR A 10 16.21 8.76 -1.31
CA THR A 10 14.77 9.02 -1.47
C THR A 10 13.96 8.63 -0.23
N ALA A 11 14.25 7.46 0.35
CA ALA A 11 13.62 7.03 1.61
C ALA A 11 13.99 7.97 2.76
N TRP A 12 15.26 8.37 2.85
CA TRP A 12 15.71 9.35 3.84
C TRP A 12 15.05 10.71 3.64
N MET A 13 14.90 11.17 2.39
CA MET A 13 14.20 12.42 2.06
C MET A 13 12.74 12.40 2.48
N LEU A 14 12.02 11.30 2.26
CA LEU A 14 10.64 11.12 2.70
C LEU A 14 10.52 11.11 4.22
N GLU A 15 11.46 10.45 4.91
CA GLU A 15 11.51 10.44 6.37
C GLU A 15 11.76 11.85 6.94
N GLN A 16 12.77 12.57 6.43
CA GLN A 16 13.13 13.89 6.96
C GLN A 16 12.07 14.96 6.68
N ASN A 17 11.55 15.01 5.45
CA ASN A 17 10.65 16.09 5.02
C ASN A 17 9.18 15.81 5.33
N HIS A 18 8.78 14.53 5.36
CA HIS A 18 7.38 14.14 5.52
C HIS A 18 7.15 13.20 6.72
N GLY A 19 8.18 12.86 7.50
CA GLY A 19 8.05 11.96 8.65
C GLY A 19 7.75 10.51 8.27
N LEU A 20 7.84 10.17 6.98
CA LEU A 20 7.43 8.88 6.46
C LEU A 20 8.58 7.88 6.50
N LYS A 21 8.53 6.99 7.47
CA LYS A 21 9.45 5.87 7.54
C LYS A 21 8.89 4.68 6.78
N LEU A 22 9.45 4.48 5.60
CA LEU A 22 9.06 3.36 4.76
C LEU A 22 9.71 2.06 5.26
N PRO A 23 8.98 0.94 5.30
CA PRO A 23 9.57 -0.38 5.55
C PRO A 23 10.65 -0.69 4.53
N ARG A 24 11.68 -1.45 4.91
CA ARG A 24 12.82 -1.75 4.04
C ARG A 24 12.40 -2.32 2.67
N ALA A 25 11.41 -3.20 2.66
CA ALA A 25 10.88 -3.77 1.42
C ALA A 25 10.18 -2.74 0.53
N LEU A 26 9.46 -1.77 1.11
CA LEU A 26 8.81 -0.69 0.35
C LEU A 26 9.85 0.31 -0.15
N GLN A 27 10.85 0.66 0.66
CA GLN A 27 12.00 1.46 0.21
C GLN A 27 12.63 0.87 -1.05
N GLN A 28 12.89 -0.44 -1.06
CA GLN A 28 13.49 -1.12 -2.22
C GLN A 28 12.63 -1.06 -3.47
N VAL A 29 11.30 -1.17 -3.35
CA VAL A 29 10.38 -1.07 -4.50
C VAL A 29 10.30 0.38 -4.97
N PHE A 30 10.14 1.33 -4.05
CA PHE A 30 10.04 2.74 -4.37
C PHE A 30 11.32 3.28 -5.02
N SER A 31 12.51 2.92 -4.52
CA SER A 31 13.78 3.32 -5.14
C SER A 31 13.92 2.84 -6.60
N ARG A 32 13.32 1.70 -6.97
CA ARG A 32 13.30 1.25 -8.38
C ARG A 32 12.39 2.11 -9.25
N HIS A 33 11.24 2.55 -8.73
CA HIS A 33 10.36 3.47 -9.45
C HIS A 33 11.02 4.82 -9.67
N VAL A 34 11.68 5.36 -8.64
CA VAL A 34 12.46 6.60 -8.76
C VAL A 34 13.54 6.45 -9.81
N GLN A 35 14.33 5.37 -9.75
CA GLN A 35 15.39 5.12 -10.71
C GLN A 35 14.87 5.04 -12.16
N THR A 36 13.75 4.36 -12.38
CA THR A 36 13.11 4.25 -13.71
C THR A 36 12.77 5.64 -14.27
N ILE A 37 12.24 6.54 -13.45
CA ILE A 37 11.88 7.91 -13.88
C ILE A 37 13.14 8.76 -14.13
N THR A 38 14.16 8.64 -13.28
CA THR A 38 15.44 9.33 -13.48
C THR A 38 16.10 8.90 -14.78
N ASP A 39 16.14 7.59 -15.05
CA ASP A 39 16.74 7.03 -16.27
C ASP A 39 15.97 7.47 -17.53
N GLN A 40 14.63 7.57 -17.47
CA GLN A 40 13.80 8.04 -18.58
C GLN A 40 13.90 9.55 -18.84
N SER A 41 14.01 10.35 -17.78
CA SER A 41 14.07 11.81 -17.89
C SER A 41 15.49 12.34 -18.16
N GLY A 42 16.52 11.52 -17.92
CA GLY A 42 17.93 11.90 -18.07
C GLY A 42 18.38 13.01 -17.13
N ARG A 43 17.59 13.36 -16.13
CA ARG A 43 17.82 14.45 -15.17
C ARG A 43 17.70 13.94 -13.75
N GLU A 44 18.41 14.57 -12.83
CA GLU A 44 18.24 14.30 -11.41
C GLU A 44 16.80 14.62 -10.98
N ILE A 45 16.22 13.72 -10.17
CA ILE A 45 14.88 13.89 -9.62
C ILE A 45 14.94 14.80 -8.38
N THR A 46 14.05 15.78 -8.32
CA THR A 46 13.95 16.70 -7.17
C THR A 46 13.14 16.09 -6.03
N LEU A 47 13.31 16.62 -4.80
CA LEU A 47 12.52 16.22 -3.64
C LEU A 47 11.00 16.31 -3.88
N ALA A 48 10.55 17.39 -4.53
CA ALA A 48 9.13 17.59 -4.85
C ALA A 48 8.60 16.51 -5.81
N GLN A 49 9.40 16.11 -6.80
CA GLN A 49 9.05 15.03 -7.73
C GLN A 49 9.04 13.66 -7.04
N VAL A 50 9.97 13.38 -6.13
CA VAL A 50 9.96 12.16 -5.31
C VAL A 50 8.69 12.10 -4.47
N TRP A 51 8.31 13.21 -3.83
CA TRP A 51 7.09 13.28 -3.04
C TRP A 51 5.83 13.09 -3.89
N GLN A 52 5.75 13.76 -5.05
CA GLN A 52 4.64 13.60 -5.98
C GLN A 52 4.52 12.16 -6.48
N LEU A 53 5.64 11.52 -6.83
CA LEU A 53 5.67 10.13 -7.24
C LEU A 53 5.18 9.21 -6.11
N PHE A 54 5.62 9.46 -4.88
CA PHE A 54 5.17 8.68 -3.73
C PHE A 54 3.64 8.78 -3.54
N ARG A 55 3.11 10.00 -3.59
CA ARG A 55 1.66 10.27 -3.54
C ARG A 55 0.93 9.58 -4.70
N GLN A 56 1.52 9.57 -5.89
CA GLN A 56 0.93 8.90 -7.06
C GLN A 56 0.97 7.38 -6.98
N LEU A 57 1.93 6.78 -6.29
CA LEU A 57 2.02 5.31 -6.18
C LEU A 57 1.26 4.75 -4.97
N TYR A 58 1.25 5.49 -3.85
CA TYR A 58 0.79 4.98 -2.57
C TYR A 58 -0.24 5.88 -1.87
N GLY A 59 -0.50 7.08 -2.39
CA GLY A 59 -1.51 7.98 -1.84
C GLY A 59 -2.93 7.52 -2.20
N PRO A 60 -3.94 8.00 -1.45
CA PRO A 60 -5.33 7.83 -1.84
C PRO A 60 -5.58 8.54 -3.18
N HIS A 61 -6.17 7.81 -4.12
CA HIS A 61 -6.53 8.31 -5.44
C HIS A 61 -8.04 8.43 -5.56
N GLU A 62 -8.54 9.65 -5.70
CA GLU A 62 -9.96 9.90 -6.00
C GLU A 62 -10.38 9.24 -7.32
N GLN A 63 -9.43 9.00 -8.22
CA GLN A 63 -9.62 8.35 -9.51
C GLN A 63 -9.21 6.87 -9.51
N ALA A 64 -9.03 6.24 -8.33
CA ALA A 64 -8.74 4.82 -8.28
C ALA A 64 -9.85 4.03 -9.00
N THR A 65 -9.45 3.11 -9.88
CA THR A 65 -10.36 2.21 -10.62
C THR A 65 -11.25 1.39 -9.68
N HIS A 66 -10.73 1.06 -8.51
CA HIS A 66 -11.45 0.35 -7.45
C HIS A 66 -11.45 1.24 -6.20
N GLN A 67 -12.62 1.61 -5.69
CA GLN A 67 -12.76 2.50 -4.53
C GLN A 67 -13.55 1.80 -3.44
N LEU A 68 -13.00 1.76 -2.23
CA LEU A 68 -13.75 1.34 -1.05
C LEU A 68 -14.72 2.46 -0.67
N LEU A 69 -16.02 2.21 -0.84
CA LEU A 69 -17.08 3.17 -0.50
C LEU A 69 -17.42 3.09 0.99
N ASP A 70 -17.55 1.87 1.50
CA ASP A 70 -17.90 1.61 2.89
C ASP A 70 -17.34 0.25 3.34
N TYR A 71 -17.10 0.09 4.63
CA TYR A 71 -16.81 -1.20 5.23
C TYR A 71 -17.37 -1.30 6.64
N ARG A 72 -17.75 -2.52 7.02
CA ARG A 72 -18.15 -2.85 8.38
C ARG A 72 -17.54 -4.18 8.79
N THR A 73 -17.37 -4.32 10.10
CA THR A 73 -16.82 -5.53 10.72
C THR A 73 -17.79 -6.04 11.77
N GLU A 74 -17.95 -7.34 11.83
CA GLU A 74 -18.73 -8.03 12.87
C GLU A 74 -17.79 -9.02 13.56
N SER A 75 -17.73 -8.97 14.90
CA SER A 75 -17.03 -10.00 15.68
C SER A 75 -17.88 -11.26 15.70
N LEU A 76 -17.29 -12.38 15.30
CA LEU A 76 -17.90 -13.70 15.37
C LEU A 76 -17.48 -14.41 16.65
N ASN A 77 -18.21 -15.47 16.98
CA ASN A 77 -17.77 -16.43 17.99
C ASN A 77 -16.42 -17.04 17.53
N ASP A 78 -15.53 -17.33 18.49
CA ASP A 78 -14.17 -17.83 18.27
C ASP A 78 -13.11 -16.78 17.85
N ASN A 79 -13.25 -15.51 18.27
CA ASN A 79 -12.30 -14.43 17.97
C ASN A 79 -12.06 -14.18 16.46
N ARG A 80 -13.02 -14.57 15.62
CA ARG A 80 -12.99 -14.29 14.17
C ARG A 80 -13.71 -12.98 13.88
N ILE A 81 -13.33 -12.34 12.78
CA ILE A 81 -13.94 -11.11 12.29
C ILE A 81 -14.53 -11.40 10.92
N LEU A 82 -15.79 -11.02 10.75
CA LEU A 82 -16.45 -10.94 9.47
C LEU A 82 -16.32 -9.52 8.92
N PHE A 83 -15.75 -9.40 7.73
CA PHE A 83 -15.57 -8.13 7.03
C PHE A 83 -16.54 -8.05 5.86
N HIS A 84 -17.27 -6.94 5.79
CA HIS A 84 -18.11 -6.57 4.66
C HIS A 84 -17.58 -5.26 4.07
N ALA A 85 -17.40 -5.19 2.75
CA ALA A 85 -16.97 -3.98 2.06
C ALA A 85 -17.79 -3.71 0.81
N GLN A 86 -18.16 -2.46 0.61
CA GLN A 86 -18.74 -1.98 -0.64
C GLN A 86 -17.64 -1.36 -1.50
N VAL A 87 -17.38 -1.93 -2.67
CA VAL A 87 -16.31 -1.49 -3.58
C VAL A 87 -16.90 -1.03 -4.90
N LYS A 88 -16.70 0.23 -5.27
CA LYS A 88 -17.01 0.75 -6.59
C LYS A 88 -15.93 0.29 -7.57
N THR A 89 -16.35 -0.32 -8.67
CA THR A 89 -15.49 -0.66 -9.81
C THR A 89 -15.98 0.08 -11.06
N PRO A 90 -15.25 0.07 -12.18
CA PRO A 90 -15.70 0.77 -13.39
C PRO A 90 -17.01 0.22 -13.96
N LYS A 91 -17.31 -1.06 -13.66
CA LYS A 91 -18.49 -1.75 -14.19
C LYS A 91 -19.69 -1.67 -13.25
N ARG A 92 -19.46 -1.75 -11.94
CA ARG A 92 -20.52 -1.82 -10.92
C ARG A 92 -19.99 -1.61 -9.50
N THR A 93 -20.91 -1.42 -8.56
CA THR A 93 -20.63 -1.55 -7.13
C THR A 93 -20.72 -3.02 -6.71
N LEU A 94 -19.70 -3.49 -6.00
CA LEU A 94 -19.57 -4.85 -5.49
C LEU A 94 -19.74 -4.86 -3.98
N MET A 95 -20.31 -5.95 -3.45
CA MET A 95 -20.22 -6.28 -2.04
C MET A 95 -19.23 -7.42 -1.87
N LEU A 96 -18.14 -7.16 -1.17
CA LEU A 96 -17.15 -8.13 -0.79
C LEU A 96 -17.40 -8.59 0.64
N LYS A 97 -17.24 -9.88 0.88
CA LYS A 97 -17.37 -10.50 2.21
C LYS A 97 -16.20 -11.44 2.43
N GLY A 98 -15.59 -11.36 3.60
CA GLY A 98 -14.50 -12.26 3.97
C GLY A 98 -14.40 -12.40 5.48
N GLU A 99 -13.92 -13.55 5.92
CA GLU A 99 -13.76 -13.87 7.33
C GLU A 99 -12.29 -14.13 7.63
N GLY A 100 -11.83 -13.75 8.81
CA GLY A 100 -10.46 -14.01 9.23
C GLY A 100 -10.26 -13.84 10.73
N ASN A 101 -9.08 -14.21 11.21
CA ASN A 101 -8.66 -14.00 12.60
C ASN A 101 -8.29 -12.54 12.94
N GLY A 102 -8.69 -11.58 12.10
CA GLY A 102 -8.37 -10.16 12.21
C GLY A 102 -8.92 -9.37 11.01
N LEU A 103 -9.00 -8.04 11.12
CA LEU A 103 -9.53 -7.18 10.06
C LEU A 103 -8.80 -7.37 8.73
N LEU A 104 -7.47 -7.39 8.78
CA LEU A 104 -6.65 -7.49 7.57
C LEU A 104 -6.78 -8.87 6.91
N SER A 105 -6.82 -9.96 7.68
CA SER A 105 -7.02 -11.30 7.11
C SER A 105 -8.41 -11.47 6.53
N ALA A 106 -9.45 -10.96 7.22
CA ALA A 106 -10.82 -10.95 6.72
C ALA A 106 -10.95 -10.13 5.42
N ALA A 107 -10.34 -8.95 5.35
CA ALA A 107 -10.30 -8.12 4.15
C ALA A 107 -9.52 -8.80 3.00
N ALA A 108 -8.37 -9.41 3.29
CA ALA A 108 -7.58 -10.14 2.28
C ALA A 108 -8.37 -11.34 1.71
N ASN A 109 -9.12 -12.05 2.54
CA ASN A 109 -9.99 -13.14 2.11
C ASN A 109 -11.18 -12.64 1.28
N ALA A 110 -11.75 -11.47 1.63
CA ALA A 110 -12.80 -10.84 0.85
C ALA A 110 -12.33 -10.46 -0.56
N ILE A 111 -11.12 -9.91 -0.68
CA ILE A 111 -10.51 -9.55 -1.97
C ILE A 111 -10.11 -10.81 -2.74
N THR A 112 -9.53 -11.82 -2.08
CA THR A 112 -9.16 -13.11 -2.70
C THR A 112 -10.36 -13.75 -3.39
N SER A 113 -11.51 -13.75 -2.72
CA SER A 113 -12.76 -14.29 -3.27
C SER A 113 -13.24 -13.56 -4.54
N TYR A 114 -12.86 -12.30 -4.71
CA TYR A 114 -13.19 -11.51 -5.89
C TYR A 114 -12.16 -11.64 -7.02
N VAL A 115 -10.86 -11.62 -6.68
CA VAL A 115 -9.77 -11.70 -7.66
C VAL A 115 -9.60 -13.14 -8.19
N GLY A 116 -10.02 -14.14 -7.41
CA GLY A 116 -9.85 -15.56 -7.76
C GLY A 116 -8.42 -16.07 -7.54
N GLU A 117 -7.53 -15.25 -6.98
CA GLU A 117 -6.15 -15.61 -6.66
C GLU A 117 -5.86 -15.34 -5.18
N PRO A 118 -5.12 -16.23 -4.49
CA PRO A 118 -4.82 -16.07 -3.08
C PRO A 118 -3.95 -14.83 -2.83
N LEU A 119 -4.46 -13.93 -1.98
CA LEU A 119 -3.68 -12.82 -1.44
C LEU A 119 -2.99 -13.23 -0.16
N THR A 120 -1.68 -12.99 -0.09
CA THR A 120 -0.92 -13.12 1.16
C THR A 120 -0.44 -11.74 1.59
N ILE A 121 -0.78 -11.37 2.81
CA ILE A 121 -0.21 -10.18 3.44
C ILE A 121 1.24 -10.51 3.78
N GLN A 122 2.19 -9.79 3.19
CA GLN A 122 3.60 -10.08 3.40
C GLN A 122 4.18 -9.31 4.57
N ASP A 123 3.83 -8.02 4.66
CA ASP A 123 4.35 -7.14 5.69
C ASP A 123 3.28 -6.11 6.04
N ILE A 124 3.11 -5.87 7.34
CA ILE A 124 2.31 -4.79 7.90
C ILE A 124 3.27 -3.94 8.70
N HIS A 125 3.31 -2.64 8.42
CA HIS A 125 4.11 -1.71 9.18
C HIS A 125 3.25 -0.57 9.68
N TRP A 126 3.32 -0.38 10.99
CA TRP A 126 2.72 0.76 11.66
C TRP A 126 3.85 1.52 12.34
N GLU A 127 3.94 2.83 12.09
CA GLU A 127 4.82 3.70 12.86
C GLU A 127 4.03 4.88 13.41
N GLY A 128 3.81 4.87 14.72
CA GLY A 128 3.23 5.97 15.47
C GLY A 128 4.30 6.95 15.91
N LYS A 129 4.74 7.86 15.02
CA LYS A 129 5.45 9.06 15.45
C LYS A 129 4.57 10.28 15.28
N MET A 130 3.98 10.72 16.39
CA MET A 130 3.32 12.01 16.52
C MET A 130 4.37 13.12 16.41
N LYS A 131 4.65 13.61 15.20
CA LYS A 131 4.96 15.05 15.06
C LYS A 131 3.61 15.74 14.98
N ALA A 132 3.39 16.73 15.84
CA ALA A 132 2.10 17.37 16.18
C ALA A 132 1.21 17.89 15.02
N VAL A 133 1.58 17.65 13.77
CA VAL A 133 0.90 18.10 12.55
C VAL A 133 0.57 16.93 11.60
N LEU A 134 1.12 15.72 11.79
CA LEU A 134 0.92 14.60 10.89
C LEU A 134 0.14 13.46 11.57
N GLN A 135 -0.95 13.05 10.93
CA GLN A 135 -1.74 11.89 11.33
C GLN A 135 -0.87 10.61 11.33
N PRO A 136 -1.16 9.62 12.19
CA PRO A 136 -0.47 8.34 12.15
C PRO A 136 -0.49 7.76 10.74
N THR A 137 0.69 7.40 10.23
CA THR A 137 0.80 6.84 8.89
C THR A 137 0.81 5.33 8.96
N PHE A 138 -0.10 4.70 8.20
CA PHE A 138 -0.23 3.25 8.12
C PHE A 138 0.25 2.77 6.75
N PHE A 139 1.15 1.79 6.72
CA PHE A 139 1.59 1.14 5.50
C PHE A 139 1.31 -0.37 5.58
N ALA A 140 0.41 -0.85 4.72
CA ALA A 140 0.20 -2.28 4.53
C ALA A 140 0.70 -2.69 3.16
N ARG A 141 1.52 -3.75 3.09
CA ARG A 141 1.91 -4.37 1.83
C ARG A 141 1.32 -5.78 1.74
N ALA A 142 0.36 -5.92 0.83
CA ALA A 142 -0.10 -7.24 0.38
C ALA A 142 0.61 -7.62 -0.92
N LYS A 143 0.94 -8.90 -1.08
CA LYS A 143 1.38 -9.45 -2.36
C LYS A 143 0.34 -10.47 -2.82
N VAL A 144 -0.20 -10.27 -4.02
CA VAL A 144 -0.97 -11.33 -4.69
C VAL A 144 0.02 -12.41 -5.10
N ARG A 145 -0.21 -13.65 -4.65
CA ARG A 145 0.48 -14.81 -5.22
C ARG A 145 -0.46 -15.41 -6.25
N ARG A 146 -0.14 -15.23 -7.52
CA ARG A 146 -0.74 -16.06 -8.56
C ARG A 146 -0.28 -17.50 -8.30
N ALA A 147 -1.21 -18.40 -8.02
CA ALA A 147 -0.91 -19.82 -8.01
C ALA A 147 -0.44 -20.16 -9.42
N ILE A 148 0.86 -20.39 -9.57
CA ILE A 148 1.40 -20.96 -10.79
C ILE A 148 0.92 -22.40 -10.74
N GLY A 149 -0.06 -22.75 -11.58
CA GLY A 149 -0.48 -24.14 -11.73
C GLY A 149 0.72 -24.98 -12.09
N GLU A 150 0.90 -26.09 -11.39
CA GLU A 150 1.72 -27.22 -11.85
C GLU A 150 1.11 -27.84 -13.11
#